data_AF-A0A838WY94-F1
#
_entry.id   AF-A0A838WY94-F1
#
_cell.length_a   1.000
_cell.length_b   1.000
_cell.length_c   1.000
_cell.angle_alpha   90.00
_cell.angle_beta   90.00
_cell.angle_gamma   90.00
#
_symmetry.space_group_name_H-M   'P 1'
#
loop_
_entity.id
_entity.type
_entity.pdbx_description
1 polymer ?
#
loop_
_entity_poly.entity_id
_entity_poly.type
_entity_poly.pdbx_seq_one_letter_code
_entity_poly.pdbx_strand_id
1 'polypeptide(L)'
;MGSTAAQADTSTKTQGSTTAIVVTALALFSMFFGAGNLIFPPMIAVQAGDNFWPAILGFLGTGALLPLLAVIAIALSGANVRDLAQRAGTVFGVVFPILAYLSIGAFYALPRTGAVSMETAITPLFGVEGIVASAIFNIIFFGIALALSWNPNTIMEKLGKFLTPALLILLVVMIVVALTKWTASPSEPAEEFAARPFTEGLLQGYLTMDSIAALAFSIVVISTLRFRGFQEGPALVRGTIYAGAGAGLLLALIYLGLGTIGRIIPNPAQYD
;
A
#
# COMPACT_ATOMS: atom_id res chain seq x y z
N MET A 1 47.79 -22.92 -26.77
CA MET A 1 47.55 -23.10 -25.32
C MET A 1 47.41 -21.70 -24.72
N GLY A 2 46.32 -21.23 -24.15
CA GLY A 2 44.93 -21.64 -24.01
C GLY A 2 44.27 -20.40 -23.41
N SER A 3 43.33 -19.77 -24.14
CA SER A 3 42.63 -18.56 -23.71
C SER A 3 41.59 -18.95 -22.67
N THR A 4 41.82 -18.57 -21.41
CA THR A 4 40.84 -18.68 -20.32
C THR A 4 39.86 -17.51 -20.41
N ALA A 5 38.92 -17.62 -21.34
CA ALA A 5 37.67 -16.86 -21.26
C ALA A 5 36.81 -17.52 -20.17
N ALA A 6 36.79 -16.89 -18.98
CA ALA A 6 35.83 -17.22 -17.95
C ALA A 6 34.42 -16.92 -18.48
N GLN A 7 33.69 -17.98 -18.84
CA GLN A 7 32.25 -17.93 -19.04
C GLN A 7 31.60 -17.52 -17.71
N ALA A 8 31.13 -16.28 -17.65
CA ALA A 8 30.20 -15.86 -16.61
C ALA A 8 28.87 -16.56 -16.88
N ASP A 9 28.59 -17.59 -16.08
CA ASP A 9 27.32 -18.30 -16.02
C ASP A 9 26.23 -17.35 -15.50
N THR A 10 25.65 -16.54 -16.39
CA THR A 10 24.39 -15.83 -16.11
C THR A 10 23.22 -16.78 -16.38
N SER A 11 23.09 -17.80 -15.53
CA SER A 11 21.85 -18.56 -15.35
C SER A 11 20.80 -17.68 -14.65
N THR A 12 20.33 -16.62 -15.32
CA THR A 12 19.08 -15.96 -14.95
C THR A 12 17.93 -16.87 -15.38
N LYS A 13 17.50 -17.74 -14.46
CA LYS A 13 16.27 -18.54 -14.60
C LYS A 13 15.16 -17.61 -15.12
N THR A 14 14.75 -17.84 -16.36
CA THR A 14 13.60 -17.18 -16.97
C THR A 14 12.36 -17.62 -16.18
N GLN A 15 12.00 -16.87 -15.14
CA GLN A 15 10.75 -17.10 -14.43
C GLN A 15 9.62 -16.98 -15.46
N GLY A 16 8.71 -17.95 -15.47
CA GLY A 16 7.54 -17.91 -16.36
C GLY A 16 6.81 -16.56 -16.21
N SER A 17 6.38 -15.99 -17.33
CA SER A 17 5.75 -14.66 -17.40
C SER A 17 4.69 -14.45 -16.31
N THR A 18 3.91 -15.48 -15.99
CA THR A 18 2.90 -15.48 -14.92
C THR A 18 3.49 -15.34 -13.52
N THR A 19 4.57 -16.06 -13.18
CA THR A 19 5.23 -15.95 -11.87
C THR A 19 5.81 -14.57 -11.66
N ALA A 20 6.35 -13.96 -12.71
CA ALA A 20 6.86 -12.60 -12.65
C ALA A 20 5.73 -11.60 -12.37
N ILE A 21 4.57 -11.74 -13.02
CA ILE A 21 3.39 -10.89 -12.77
C ILE A 21 2.88 -11.04 -11.34
N VAL A 22 2.77 -12.27 -10.83
CA VAL A 22 2.29 -12.53 -9.45
C VAL A 22 3.22 -11.91 -8.41
N VAL A 23 4.53 -12.10 -8.55
CA VAL A 23 5.50 -11.52 -7.59
C VAL A 23 5.49 -9.99 -7.66
N THR A 24 5.35 -9.42 -8.87
CA THR A 24 5.20 -7.97 -9.02
C THR A 24 3.89 -7.46 -8.42
N ALA A 25 2.79 -8.20 -8.54
CA ALA A 25 1.50 -7.87 -7.91
C ALA A 25 1.60 -7.89 -6.38
N LEU A 26 2.28 -8.90 -5.82
CA LEU A 26 2.53 -8.98 -4.37
C LEU A 26 3.41 -7.83 -3.88
N ALA A 27 4.49 -7.51 -4.61
CA ALA A 27 5.33 -6.36 -4.28
C ALA A 27 4.54 -5.04 -4.35
N LEU A 28 3.72 -4.85 -5.39
CA LEU A 28 2.83 -3.70 -5.53
C LEU A 28 1.83 -3.58 -4.38
N PHE A 29 1.15 -4.68 -4.04
CA PHE A 29 0.27 -4.75 -2.89
C PHE A 29 1.02 -4.29 -1.63
N SER A 30 2.24 -4.77 -1.42
CA SER A 30 3.03 -4.43 -0.24
C SER A 30 3.54 -2.99 -0.20
N MET A 31 3.69 -2.35 -1.35
CA MET A 31 4.04 -0.93 -1.46
C MET A 31 2.84 -0.03 -1.18
N PHE A 32 1.63 -0.47 -1.53
CA PHE A 32 0.39 0.23 -1.22
C PHE A 32 -0.06 -0.05 0.21
N PHE A 33 -0.06 -1.31 0.65
CA PHE A 33 -0.52 -1.69 1.98
C PHE A 33 0.46 -1.23 3.08
N GLY A 34 0.19 -0.05 3.65
CA GLY A 34 0.94 0.54 4.75
C GLY A 34 0.12 0.71 6.03
N ALA A 35 0.65 1.47 6.98
CA ALA A 35 0.04 1.65 8.30
C ALA A 35 -1.38 2.27 8.24
N GLY A 36 -1.60 3.24 7.34
CA GLY A 36 -2.94 3.80 7.10
C GLY A 36 -3.93 2.73 6.67
N ASN A 37 -3.51 1.85 5.76
CA ASN A 37 -4.34 0.82 5.16
C ASN A 37 -4.70 -0.32 6.12
N LEU A 38 -4.00 -0.41 7.26
CA LEU A 38 -4.35 -1.29 8.37
C LEU A 38 -5.41 -0.66 9.29
N ILE A 39 -5.38 0.66 9.50
CA ILE A 39 -6.23 1.36 10.48
C ILE A 39 -7.52 1.94 9.88
N PHE A 40 -7.50 2.42 8.64
CA PHE A 40 -8.65 3.10 8.04
C PHE A 40 -9.85 2.18 7.84
N PRO A 41 -9.72 0.95 7.29
CA PRO A 41 -10.90 0.12 7.03
C PRO A 41 -11.68 -0.27 8.30
N PRO A 42 -11.05 -0.71 9.40
CA PRO A 42 -11.76 -0.97 10.66
C PRO A 42 -12.37 0.31 11.25
N MET A 43 -11.64 1.43 11.22
CA MET A 43 -12.11 2.72 11.74
C MET A 43 -13.36 3.20 11.00
N ILE A 44 -13.36 3.17 9.67
CA ILE A 44 -14.52 3.50 8.84
C ILE A 44 -15.68 2.57 9.16
N ALA A 45 -15.42 1.27 9.39
CA ALA A 45 -16.49 0.33 9.70
C ALA A 45 -17.15 0.60 11.05
N VAL A 46 -16.36 0.98 12.06
CA VAL A 46 -16.88 1.39 13.37
C VAL A 46 -17.71 2.68 13.26
N GLN A 47 -17.19 3.68 12.55
CA GLN A 47 -17.87 4.97 12.41
C GLN A 47 -19.09 4.91 11.48
N ALA A 48 -19.05 4.06 10.45
CA ALA A 48 -20.15 3.93 9.50
C ALA A 48 -21.30 3.07 10.04
N GLY A 49 -21.06 2.18 11.00
CA GLY A 49 -22.10 1.38 11.63
C GLY A 49 -22.96 0.62 10.60
N ASP A 50 -24.27 0.85 10.64
CA ASP A 50 -25.24 0.30 9.68
C ASP A 50 -24.99 0.74 8.22
N ASN A 51 -24.37 1.90 8.00
CA ASN A 51 -24.03 2.43 6.67
C ASN A 51 -22.65 1.95 6.17
N PHE A 52 -22.16 0.82 6.68
CA PHE A 52 -20.88 0.22 6.30
C PHE A 52 -20.71 0.03 4.78
N TRP A 53 -21.70 -0.53 4.09
CA TRP A 53 -21.55 -0.89 2.67
C TRP A 53 -21.32 0.33 1.76
N PRO A 54 -22.12 1.40 1.83
CA PRO A 54 -21.81 2.62 1.09
C PRO A 54 -20.44 3.21 1.45
N ALA A 55 -20.05 3.20 2.73
CA ALA A 55 -18.78 3.77 3.19
C ALA A 55 -17.56 2.98 2.68
N ILE A 56 -17.56 1.65 2.82
CA ILE A 56 -16.44 0.83 2.37
C ILE A 56 -16.33 0.84 0.84
N LEU A 57 -17.44 0.92 0.10
CA LEU A 57 -17.40 1.06 -1.37
C LEU A 57 -16.80 2.40 -1.80
N GLY A 58 -17.13 3.49 -1.10
CA GLY A 58 -16.47 4.79 -1.29
C GLY A 58 -14.97 4.68 -1.05
N PHE A 59 -14.57 4.06 0.07
CA PHE A 59 -13.17 3.83 0.42
C PHE A 59 -12.42 2.99 -0.63
N LEU A 60 -13.03 1.92 -1.15
CA LEU A 60 -12.43 1.12 -2.22
C LEU A 60 -12.23 1.93 -3.50
N GLY A 61 -13.10 2.90 -3.79
CA GLY A 61 -13.00 3.78 -4.95
C GLY A 61 -11.70 4.58 -4.98
N THR A 62 -11.30 5.20 -3.87
CA THR A 62 -10.09 6.04 -3.79
C THR A 62 -8.89 5.34 -3.16
N GLY A 63 -9.10 4.35 -2.31
CA GLY A 63 -8.04 3.60 -1.61
C GLY A 63 -7.50 2.39 -2.37
N ALA A 64 -8.24 1.87 -3.37
CA ALA A 64 -7.78 0.72 -4.17
C ALA A 64 -7.90 0.96 -5.68
N LEU A 65 -9.05 1.45 -6.16
CA LEU A 65 -9.28 1.65 -7.59
C LEU A 65 -8.49 2.84 -8.15
N LEU A 66 -8.46 3.99 -7.46
CA LEU A 66 -7.72 5.16 -7.93
C LEU A 66 -6.19 4.94 -8.03
N PRO A 67 -5.51 4.29 -7.05
CA PRO A 67 -4.11 3.90 -7.18
C PRO A 67 -3.87 2.95 -8.36
N LEU A 68 -4.78 1.99 -8.58
CA LEU A 68 -4.73 1.10 -9.75
C LEU A 68 -4.81 1.90 -11.06
N LEU A 69 -5.75 2.83 -11.18
CA LEU A 69 -5.89 3.69 -12.35
C LEU A 69 -4.62 4.53 -12.59
N ALA A 70 -3.99 5.03 -11.53
CA ALA A 70 -2.72 5.74 -11.61
C ALA A 70 -1.59 4.86 -12.20
N VAL A 71 -1.48 3.61 -11.75
CA VAL A 71 -0.51 2.65 -12.30
C VAL A 71 -0.77 2.37 -13.77
N ILE A 72 -2.03 2.16 -14.15
CA ILE A 72 -2.43 1.90 -15.54
C ILE A 72 -2.12 3.13 -16.42
N ALA A 73 -2.40 4.34 -15.94
CA ALA A 73 -2.13 5.57 -16.67
C ALA A 73 -0.63 5.76 -16.97
N ILE A 74 0.23 5.49 -15.98
CA ILE A 74 1.69 5.54 -16.16
C ILE A 74 2.15 4.44 -17.13
N ALA A 75 1.64 3.22 -16.99
CA ALA A 75 1.97 2.11 -17.88
C ALA A 75 1.60 2.40 -19.35
N LEU A 76 0.42 2.99 -19.59
CA LEU A 76 -0.05 3.34 -20.92
C LEU A 76 0.69 4.55 -21.52
N SER A 77 1.04 5.54 -20.69
CA SER A 77 1.79 6.71 -21.15
C SER A 77 3.26 6.42 -21.44
N GLY A 78 3.83 5.37 -20.81
CA GLY A 78 5.26 5.05 -20.87
C GLY A 78 6.14 6.15 -20.25
N ALA A 79 5.52 7.09 -19.54
CA ALA A 79 6.13 8.34 -19.11
C ALA A 79 6.24 8.36 -17.59
N ASN A 80 7.23 9.08 -17.05
CA ASN A 80 7.36 9.20 -15.59
C ASN A 80 6.35 10.22 -15.05
N VAL A 81 6.17 10.28 -13.71
CA VAL A 81 5.24 11.22 -13.05
C VAL A 81 5.38 12.66 -13.56
N ARG A 82 6.63 13.09 -13.77
CA ARG A 82 6.97 14.40 -14.31
C ARG A 82 6.43 14.61 -15.72
N ASP A 83 6.66 13.64 -16.61
CA ASP A 83 6.26 13.73 -18.02
C ASP A 83 4.73 13.72 -18.14
N LEU A 84 4.05 12.95 -17.28
CA LEU A 84 2.59 12.97 -17.19
C LEU A 84 2.08 14.32 -16.69
N ALA A 85 2.68 14.88 -15.65
CA ALA A 85 2.30 16.17 -15.08
C ALA A 85 2.63 17.35 -16.03
N GLN A 86 3.68 17.25 -16.85
CA GLN A 86 4.02 18.28 -17.84
C GLN A 86 2.92 18.51 -18.88
N ARG A 87 2.04 17.54 -19.12
CA ARG A 87 0.87 17.71 -20.00
C ARG A 87 -0.11 18.77 -19.51
N ALA A 88 -0.14 19.05 -18.20
CA ALA A 88 -0.95 20.12 -17.61
C ALA A 88 -0.22 21.48 -17.58
N GLY A 89 1.04 21.54 -18.02
CA GLY A 89 1.88 22.74 -18.04
C GLY A 89 3.24 22.53 -17.40
N THR A 90 4.23 23.32 -17.81
CA THR A 90 5.63 23.20 -17.35
C THR A 90 5.80 23.43 -15.85
N VAL A 91 5.07 24.41 -15.29
CA VAL A 91 5.09 24.71 -13.85
C VAL A 91 4.49 23.54 -13.06
N PHE A 92 3.31 23.05 -13.46
CA PHE A 92 2.68 21.91 -12.80
C PHE A 92 3.54 20.65 -12.90
N GLY A 93 4.16 20.42 -14.06
CA GLY A 93 5.09 19.31 -14.31
C GLY A 93 6.31 19.25 -13.39
N VAL A 94 6.70 20.36 -12.77
CA VAL A 94 7.81 20.41 -11.81
C VAL A 94 7.30 20.43 -10.37
N VAL A 95 6.34 21.28 -10.07
CA VAL A 95 5.83 21.48 -8.70
C VAL A 95 5.12 20.22 -8.19
N PHE A 96 4.27 19.59 -9.00
CA PHE A 96 3.49 18.44 -8.56
C PHE A 96 4.37 17.23 -8.18
N PRO A 97 5.35 16.78 -9.00
CA PRO A 97 6.22 15.68 -8.59
C PRO A 97 7.06 16.00 -7.35
N ILE A 98 7.53 17.25 -7.19
CA ILE A 98 8.29 17.66 -5.99
C ILE A 98 7.41 17.50 -4.74
N LEU A 99 6.19 18.05 -4.77
CA LEU A 99 5.25 17.93 -3.66
C LEU A 99 4.87 16.48 -3.40
N ALA A 100 4.60 15.70 -4.45
CA ALA A 100 4.28 14.28 -4.33
C ALA A 100 5.40 13.50 -3.64
N TYR A 101 6.66 13.68 -4.07
CA TYR A 101 7.79 13.00 -3.44
C TYR A 101 8.07 13.48 -2.01
N LEU A 102 7.90 14.78 -1.71
CA LEU A 102 8.03 15.29 -0.35
C LEU A 102 6.92 14.77 0.58
N SER A 103 5.68 14.65 0.10
CA SER A 103 4.56 14.08 0.84
C SER A 103 4.75 12.58 1.11
N ILE A 104 5.23 11.81 0.14
CA ILE A 104 5.54 10.38 0.33
C ILE A 104 6.71 10.22 1.30
N GLY A 105 7.74 11.05 1.16
CA GLY A 105 8.92 11.02 2.00
C GLY A 105 8.74 11.80 3.29
N ALA A 106 9.33 12.99 3.35
CA ALA A 106 9.59 13.72 4.59
C ALA A 106 8.34 14.21 5.33
N PHE A 107 7.26 14.59 4.62
CA PHE A 107 6.21 15.41 5.22
C PHE A 107 4.99 14.64 5.75
N TYR A 108 4.67 13.47 5.19
CA TYR A 108 3.43 12.81 5.56
C TYR A 108 3.54 11.29 5.70
N ALA A 109 3.83 10.55 4.63
CA ALA A 109 3.66 9.10 4.67
C ALA A 109 4.71 8.41 5.59
N LEU A 110 6.00 8.81 5.54
CA LEU A 110 6.98 8.27 6.48
C LEU A 110 6.63 8.61 7.94
N PRO A 111 6.47 9.89 8.36
CA PRO A 111 6.08 10.22 9.73
C PRO A 111 4.82 9.48 10.22
N ARG A 112 3.80 9.37 9.37
CA ARG A 112 2.56 8.64 9.67
C ARG A 112 2.82 7.17 10.00
N THR A 113 3.67 6.49 9.22
CA THR A 113 3.96 5.07 9.48
C THR A 113 4.64 4.85 10.83
N GLY A 114 5.53 5.75 11.25
CA GLY A 114 6.16 5.71 12.56
C GLY A 114 5.16 5.95 13.70
N ALA A 115 4.34 7.00 13.56
CA ALA A 115 3.32 7.34 14.55
C ALA A 115 2.30 6.20 14.76
N VAL A 116 1.74 5.68 13.66
CA VAL A 116 0.76 4.59 13.73
C VAL A 116 1.40 3.31 14.29
N SER A 117 2.65 3.00 13.94
CA SER A 117 3.33 1.81 14.49
C SER A 117 3.57 1.92 16.00
N MET A 118 3.90 3.12 16.50
CA MET A 118 4.02 3.37 17.95
C MET A 118 2.66 3.15 18.64
N GLU A 119 1.61 3.83 18.16
CA GLU A 119 0.29 3.81 18.78
C GLU A 119 -0.40 2.43 18.73
N THR A 120 -0.20 1.69 17.64
CA THR A 120 -0.89 0.40 17.45
C THR A 120 -0.11 -0.79 18.01
N ALA A 121 1.23 -0.72 18.09
CA ALA A 121 2.05 -1.86 18.51
C ALA A 121 2.74 -1.65 19.86
N ILE A 122 3.21 -0.45 20.21
CA ILE A 122 4.02 -0.22 21.40
C ILE A 122 3.19 0.27 22.57
N THR A 123 2.38 1.32 22.37
CA THR A 123 1.53 1.90 23.42
C THR A 123 0.67 0.84 24.10
N PRO A 124 -0.06 -0.05 23.39
CA PRO A 124 -0.95 -1.01 24.03
C PRO A 124 -0.23 -2.18 24.73
N LEU A 125 1.01 -2.50 24.32
CA LEU A 125 1.77 -3.64 24.87
C LEU A 125 2.64 -3.24 26.07
N PHE A 126 3.19 -2.03 26.05
CA PHE A 126 4.18 -1.59 27.03
C PHE A 126 3.70 -0.39 27.87
N GLY A 127 2.59 0.26 27.50
CA GLY A 127 2.08 1.45 28.19
C GLY A 127 3.06 2.63 28.19
N VAL A 128 3.98 2.67 27.22
CA VAL A 128 5.02 3.69 27.16
C VAL A 128 4.53 4.83 26.28
N GLU A 129 4.33 5.99 26.89
CA GLU A 129 3.85 7.20 26.24
C GLU A 129 4.86 8.35 26.38
N GLY A 130 4.71 9.36 25.52
CA GLY A 130 5.45 10.61 25.61
C GLY A 130 6.55 10.80 24.54
N ILE A 131 6.96 12.05 24.38
CA ILE A 131 7.83 12.50 23.27
C ILE A 131 9.15 11.74 23.23
N VAL A 132 9.76 11.44 24.39
CA VAL A 132 11.05 10.74 24.47
C VAL A 132 10.92 9.29 24.01
N ALA A 133 9.86 8.60 24.42
CA ALA A 133 9.60 7.22 24.00
C ALA A 133 9.33 7.14 22.50
N SER A 134 8.48 8.03 21.98
CA SER A 134 8.21 8.13 20.54
C SER A 134 9.47 8.48 19.75
N ALA A 135 10.34 9.36 20.26
CA ALA A 135 11.60 9.69 19.59
C ALA A 135 12.55 8.48 19.51
N ILE A 136 12.73 7.75 20.61
CA ILE A 136 13.56 6.54 20.66
C ILE A 136 12.99 5.47 19.71
N PHE A 137 11.68 5.23 19.76
CA PHE A 137 11.01 4.29 18.87
C PHE A 137 11.23 4.66 17.40
N ASN A 138 11.00 5.92 17.02
CA ASN A 138 11.17 6.36 15.64
C ASN A 138 12.63 6.27 15.18
N ILE A 139 13.61 6.61 16.03
CA ILE A 139 15.04 6.45 15.70
C ILE A 139 15.37 4.99 15.40
N ILE A 140 14.91 4.06 16.25
CA ILE A 140 15.15 2.63 16.06
C ILE A 140 14.41 2.11 14.83
N PHE A 141 13.12 2.44 14.70
CA PHE A 141 12.26 2.01 13.61
C PHE A 141 12.79 2.46 12.25
N PHE A 142 13.08 3.76 12.08
CA PHE A 142 13.63 4.28 10.84
C PHE A 142 15.08 3.88 10.63
N GLY A 143 15.87 3.67 11.69
CA GLY A 143 17.23 3.12 11.60
C GLY A 143 17.24 1.72 10.99
N ILE A 144 16.33 0.84 11.45
CA ILE A 144 16.15 -0.50 10.88
C ILE A 144 15.61 -0.41 9.45
N ALA A 145 14.62 0.44 9.20
CA ALA A 145 14.07 0.63 7.85
C ALA A 145 15.15 1.10 6.86
N LEU A 146 16.03 2.01 7.28
CA LEU A 146 17.16 2.49 6.49
C LEU A 146 18.17 1.36 6.22
N ALA A 147 18.51 0.57 7.24
CA ALA A 147 19.41 -0.58 7.07
C ALA A 147 18.86 -1.63 6.10
N LEU A 148 17.55 -1.90 6.14
CA LEU A 148 16.89 -2.84 5.24
C LEU A 148 16.77 -2.32 3.80
N SER A 149 16.61 -1.00 3.64
CA SER A 149 16.43 -0.31 2.35
C SER A 149 17.74 0.19 1.71
N TRP A 150 18.89 0.00 2.37
CA TRP A 150 20.19 0.47 1.87
C TRP A 150 20.52 -0.02 0.44
N ASN A 151 20.05 -1.21 0.07
CA ASN A 151 20.27 -1.80 -1.26
C ASN A 151 18.97 -1.80 -2.09
N PRO A 152 18.77 -0.81 -2.99
CA PRO A 152 17.53 -0.65 -3.75
C PRO A 152 17.18 -1.86 -4.63
N ASN A 153 18.20 -2.53 -5.17
CA ASN A 153 18.01 -3.73 -5.99
C ASN A 153 17.41 -4.92 -5.21
N THR A 154 17.56 -4.94 -3.89
CA THR A 154 17.03 -6.02 -3.04
C THR A 154 15.70 -5.68 -2.39
N ILE A 155 15.26 -4.41 -2.40
CA ILE A 155 14.04 -3.98 -1.72
C ILE A 155 12.81 -4.71 -2.30
N MET A 156 12.65 -4.71 -3.62
CA MET A 156 11.51 -5.36 -4.27
C MET A 156 11.49 -6.88 -4.05
N GLU A 157 12.67 -7.52 -4.03
CA GLU A 157 12.75 -8.97 -3.76
C GLU A 157 12.43 -9.26 -2.28
N LYS A 158 12.95 -8.47 -1.33
CA LYS A 158 12.67 -8.61 0.10
C LYS A 158 11.20 -8.37 0.43
N LEU A 159 10.58 -7.32 -0.14
CA LEU A 159 9.16 -7.05 0.01
C LEU A 159 8.35 -8.23 -0.52
N GLY A 160 8.41 -8.49 -1.83
CA GLY A 160 7.51 -9.44 -2.48
C GLY A 160 7.71 -10.92 -2.09
N LYS A 161 8.91 -11.32 -1.67
CA LYS A 161 9.22 -12.74 -1.35
C LYS A 161 9.04 -13.09 0.13
N PHE A 162 9.31 -12.16 1.05
CA PHE A 162 9.34 -12.45 2.48
C PHE A 162 8.36 -11.60 3.28
N LEU A 163 8.41 -10.27 3.14
CA LEU A 163 7.58 -9.39 3.96
C LEU A 163 6.10 -9.48 3.56
N THR A 164 5.78 -9.50 2.27
CA THR A 164 4.39 -9.57 1.81
C THR A 164 3.70 -10.87 2.18
N PRO A 165 4.29 -12.06 1.96
CA PRO A 165 3.63 -13.31 2.38
C PRO A 165 3.45 -13.37 3.90
N ALA A 166 4.45 -12.94 4.68
CA ALA A 166 4.33 -12.89 6.13
C ALA A 166 3.19 -11.95 6.58
N LEU A 167 3.14 -10.74 6.01
CA LEU A 167 2.08 -9.76 6.26
C LEU A 167 0.69 -10.34 5.91
N LEU A 168 0.53 -10.95 4.73
CA LEU A 168 -0.75 -11.54 4.32
C LEU A 168 -1.18 -12.68 5.24
N ILE A 169 -0.24 -13.56 5.65
CA ILE A 169 -0.54 -14.63 6.61
C ILE A 169 -1.02 -14.03 7.93
N LEU A 170 -0.32 -13.02 8.46
CA LEU A 170 -0.73 -12.35 9.69
C LEU A 170 -2.10 -11.69 9.58
N LEU A 171 -2.39 -11.02 8.46
CA LEU A 171 -3.69 -10.40 8.20
C LEU A 171 -4.81 -11.44 8.11
N VAL A 172 -4.59 -12.54 7.40
CA VAL A 172 -5.58 -13.61 7.28
C VAL A 172 -5.85 -14.24 8.65
N VAL A 173 -4.80 -14.55 9.41
CA VAL A 173 -4.93 -15.09 10.78
C VAL A 173 -5.71 -14.11 11.65
N MET A 174 -5.36 -12.83 11.62
CA MET A 174 -6.06 -11.79 12.38
C MET A 174 -7.54 -11.70 12.01
N ILE A 175 -7.88 -11.66 10.71
CA ILE A 175 -9.26 -11.61 10.22
C ILE A 175 -10.03 -12.85 10.70
N VAL A 176 -9.49 -14.06 10.53
CA VAL A 176 -10.15 -15.30 10.94
C VAL A 176 -10.37 -15.35 12.46
N VAL A 177 -9.37 -14.96 13.25
CA VAL A 177 -9.49 -14.91 14.71
C VAL A 177 -10.53 -13.89 15.15
N ALA A 178 -10.55 -12.70 14.56
CA ALA A 178 -11.54 -11.67 14.88
C ALA A 178 -12.98 -12.13 14.55
N LEU A 179 -13.19 -12.70 13.35
CA LEU A 179 -14.49 -13.22 12.91
C LEU A 179 -15.01 -14.38 13.77
N THR A 180 -14.13 -15.16 14.39
CA THR A 180 -14.52 -16.30 15.25
C THR A 180 -14.69 -15.92 16.72
N LYS A 181 -13.96 -14.90 17.19
CA LYS A 181 -14.01 -14.45 18.59
C LYS A 181 -15.09 -13.42 18.85
N TRP A 182 -15.44 -12.60 17.87
CA TRP A 182 -16.33 -11.46 18.07
C TRP A 182 -17.61 -11.60 17.24
N THR A 183 -18.73 -11.21 17.85
CA THR A 183 -20.07 -11.26 17.27
C THR A 183 -20.89 -10.02 17.64
N ALA A 184 -20.22 -8.91 17.94
CA ALA A 184 -20.90 -7.68 18.32
C ALA A 184 -21.79 -7.18 17.17
N SER A 185 -22.92 -6.55 17.53
CA SER A 185 -23.78 -5.89 16.56
C SER A 185 -23.16 -4.56 16.11
N PRO A 186 -23.43 -4.10 14.87
CA PRO A 186 -22.94 -2.81 14.40
C PRO A 186 -23.35 -1.66 15.33
N SER A 187 -22.46 -0.69 15.51
CA SER A 187 -22.76 0.57 16.19
C SER A 187 -23.70 1.45 15.37
N GLU A 188 -24.34 2.42 16.03
CA GLU A 188 -25.02 3.50 15.31
C GLU A 188 -23.99 4.31 14.50
N PRO A 189 -24.33 4.74 13.26
CA PRO A 189 -23.43 5.54 12.45
C PRO A 189 -23.13 6.91 13.08
N ALA A 190 -21.87 7.34 13.03
CA ALA A 190 -21.48 8.71 13.33
C ALA A 190 -22.17 9.71 12.38
N GLU A 191 -22.38 10.94 12.83
CA GLU A 191 -23.19 11.96 12.12
C GLU A 191 -22.79 12.14 10.64
N GLU A 192 -21.49 12.21 10.36
CA GLU A 192 -20.95 12.37 9.01
C GLU A 192 -21.26 11.17 8.10
N PHE A 193 -21.18 9.96 8.66
CA PHE A 193 -21.50 8.70 7.96
C PHE A 193 -23.01 8.41 7.92
N ALA A 194 -23.81 9.00 8.81
CA ALA A 194 -25.25 8.97 8.72
C ALA A 194 -25.75 9.82 7.54
N ALA A 195 -25.15 11.00 7.33
CA ALA A 195 -25.54 11.93 6.28
C ALA A 195 -25.01 11.55 4.89
N ARG A 196 -23.73 11.16 4.78
CA ARG A 196 -23.04 10.98 3.49
C ARG A 196 -22.01 9.84 3.48
N PRO A 197 -22.42 8.58 3.77
CA PRO A 197 -21.48 7.48 4.02
C PRO A 197 -20.55 7.20 2.83
N PHE A 198 -21.05 7.24 1.59
CA PHE A 198 -20.23 7.01 0.41
C PHE A 198 -19.15 8.09 0.22
N THR A 199 -19.52 9.37 0.35
CA THR A 199 -18.59 10.49 0.18
C THR A 199 -17.53 10.48 1.27
N GLU A 200 -17.91 10.17 2.51
CA GLU A 200 -16.96 10.13 3.61
C GLU A 200 -15.99 8.95 3.45
N GLY A 201 -16.49 7.78 3.04
CA GLY A 201 -15.64 6.67 2.63
C GLY A 201 -14.64 7.05 1.53
N LEU A 202 -15.11 7.78 0.51
CA LEU A 202 -14.28 8.27 -0.60
C LEU A 202 -13.17 9.22 -0.11
N LEU A 203 -13.48 10.11 0.84
CA LEU A 203 -12.49 11.01 1.44
C LEU A 203 -11.46 10.23 2.27
N GLN A 204 -11.89 9.30 3.10
CA GLN A 204 -10.97 8.47 3.89
C GLN A 204 -10.05 7.64 3.00
N GLY A 205 -10.57 7.10 1.90
CA GLY A 205 -9.76 6.38 0.91
C GLY A 205 -8.77 7.29 0.20
N TYR A 206 -9.12 8.55 -0.05
CA TYR A 206 -8.21 9.55 -0.63
C TYR A 206 -7.08 9.93 0.36
N LEU A 207 -7.40 10.03 1.65
CA LEU A 207 -6.45 10.34 2.73
C LEU A 207 -5.42 9.23 2.98
N THR A 208 -5.61 8.03 2.42
CA THR A 208 -4.56 6.99 2.40
C THR A 208 -3.30 7.48 1.68
N MET A 209 -3.44 8.41 0.73
CA MET A 209 -2.40 8.95 -0.16
C MET A 209 -1.82 7.95 -1.16
N ASP A 210 -2.41 6.75 -1.27
CA ASP A 210 -1.91 5.69 -2.15
C ASP A 210 -1.97 6.08 -3.62
N SER A 211 -2.91 6.93 -4.02
CA SER A 211 -3.06 7.37 -5.41
C SER A 211 -1.90 8.25 -5.88
N ILE A 212 -1.41 9.13 -5.00
CA ILE A 212 -0.24 9.97 -5.29
C ILE A 212 1.03 9.09 -5.27
N ALA A 213 1.12 8.19 -4.30
CA ALA A 213 2.22 7.23 -4.20
C ALA A 213 2.29 6.28 -5.41
N ALA A 214 1.13 5.86 -5.95
CA ALA A 214 1.04 5.00 -7.12
C ALA A 214 1.69 5.61 -8.35
N LEU A 215 1.53 6.92 -8.57
CA LEU A 215 2.22 7.62 -9.66
C LEU A 215 3.74 7.45 -9.51
N ALA A 216 4.28 7.67 -8.31
CA ALA A 216 5.70 7.51 -8.01
C ALA A 216 6.19 6.06 -8.13
N PHE A 217 5.44 5.09 -7.58
CA PHE A 217 5.86 3.69 -7.52
C PHE A 217 5.69 2.94 -8.84
N SER A 218 4.86 3.44 -9.77
CA SER A 218 4.67 2.85 -11.09
C SER A 218 5.97 2.64 -11.86
N ILE A 219 6.93 3.57 -11.73
CA ILE A 219 8.23 3.44 -12.39
C ILE A 219 9.03 2.23 -11.87
N VAL A 220 8.90 1.90 -10.58
CA VAL A 220 9.58 0.75 -9.95
C VAL A 220 9.01 -0.55 -10.49
N VAL A 221 7.70 -0.61 -10.71
CA VAL A 221 7.00 -1.75 -11.32
C VAL A 221 7.48 -1.99 -12.74
N ILE A 222 7.45 -0.94 -13.56
CA ILE A 222 7.86 -0.99 -14.96
C ILE A 222 9.34 -1.44 -15.05
N SER A 223 10.20 -0.85 -14.23
CA SER A 223 11.62 -1.22 -14.13
C SER A 223 11.82 -2.68 -13.72
N THR A 224 11.04 -3.18 -12.75
CA THR A 224 11.11 -4.56 -12.28
C THR A 224 10.69 -5.55 -13.36
N LEU A 225 9.59 -5.29 -14.07
CA LEU A 225 9.13 -6.14 -15.17
C LEU A 225 10.13 -6.14 -16.33
N ARG A 226 10.71 -4.98 -16.66
CA ARG A 226 11.80 -4.86 -17.65
C ARG A 226 13.01 -5.69 -17.24
N PHE A 227 13.45 -5.61 -15.99
CA PHE A 227 14.56 -6.41 -15.46
C PHE A 227 14.30 -7.91 -15.51
N ARG A 228 13.03 -8.33 -15.42
CA ARG A 228 12.60 -9.73 -15.55
C ARG A 228 12.39 -10.19 -16.99
N GLY A 229 12.78 -9.40 -17.98
CA GLY A 229 12.80 -9.80 -19.39
C GLY A 229 11.51 -9.50 -20.17
N PHE A 230 10.59 -8.70 -19.63
CA PHE A 230 9.48 -8.18 -20.41
C PHE A 230 10.01 -7.16 -21.42
N GLN A 231 9.79 -7.44 -22.71
CA GLN A 231 10.19 -6.55 -23.80
C GLN A 231 9.34 -5.27 -23.83
N GLU A 232 9.95 -4.18 -24.28
CA GLU A 232 9.28 -2.90 -24.48
C GLU A 232 8.06 -3.04 -25.41
N GLY A 233 6.97 -2.36 -25.08
CA GLY A 233 5.72 -2.37 -25.85
C GLY A 233 4.56 -3.11 -25.16
N PRO A 234 3.62 -3.71 -25.93
CA PRO A 234 2.35 -4.20 -25.40
C PRO A 234 2.47 -5.27 -24.30
N ALA A 235 3.54 -6.06 -24.30
CA ALA A 235 3.79 -7.09 -23.30
C ALA A 235 4.07 -6.48 -21.92
N LEU A 236 4.91 -5.45 -21.85
CA LEU A 236 5.23 -4.72 -20.61
C LEU A 236 4.00 -3.98 -20.06
N VAL A 237 3.21 -3.34 -20.94
CA VAL A 237 1.99 -2.65 -20.56
C VAL A 237 0.96 -3.62 -19.98
N ARG A 238 0.68 -4.74 -20.67
CA ARG A 238 -0.25 -5.77 -20.17
C ARG A 238 0.25 -6.39 -18.87
N GLY A 239 1.55 -6.67 -18.75
CA GLY A 239 2.15 -7.19 -17.52
C GLY A 239 1.95 -6.24 -16.34
N THR A 240 2.14 -4.93 -16.55
CA THR A 240 1.92 -3.90 -15.53
C THR A 240 0.44 -3.80 -15.14
N ILE A 241 -0.48 -3.84 -16.12
CA ILE A 241 -1.93 -3.79 -15.88
C ILE A 241 -2.38 -5.02 -15.06
N TYR A 242 -1.94 -6.22 -15.43
CA TYR A 242 -2.30 -7.44 -14.69
C TYR A 242 -1.70 -7.45 -13.28
N ALA A 243 -0.46 -7.00 -13.12
CA ALA A 243 0.17 -6.89 -11.81
C ALA A 243 -0.56 -5.87 -10.93
N GLY A 244 -0.89 -4.70 -11.49
CA GLY A 244 -1.68 -3.67 -10.81
C GLY A 244 -3.06 -4.19 -10.42
N ALA A 245 -3.79 -4.82 -11.34
CA ALA A 245 -5.12 -5.35 -11.07
C ALA A 245 -5.09 -6.43 -9.99
N GLY A 246 -4.07 -7.30 -9.99
CA GLY A 246 -3.85 -8.28 -8.93
C GLY A 246 -3.60 -7.62 -7.57
N ALA A 247 -2.77 -6.58 -7.51
CA ALA A 247 -2.51 -5.83 -6.29
C ALA A 247 -3.77 -5.10 -5.78
N GLY A 248 -4.51 -4.42 -6.66
CA GLY A 248 -5.73 -3.71 -6.32
C GLY A 248 -6.85 -4.63 -5.83
N LEU A 249 -7.00 -5.81 -6.45
CA LEU A 249 -7.94 -6.83 -6.00
C LEU A 249 -7.56 -7.36 -4.62
N LEU A 250 -6.27 -7.62 -4.39
CA LEU A 250 -5.79 -8.08 -3.08
C LEU A 250 -6.00 -7.01 -1.99
N LEU A 251 -5.71 -5.74 -2.28
CA LEU A 251 -6.02 -4.61 -1.38
C LEU A 251 -7.51 -4.57 -1.05
N ALA A 252 -8.38 -4.63 -2.07
CA ALA A 252 -9.82 -4.58 -1.87
C ALA A 252 -10.33 -5.72 -0.99
N LEU A 253 -9.84 -6.95 -1.20
CA LEU A 253 -10.20 -8.10 -0.36
C LEU A 253 -9.76 -7.92 1.10
N ILE A 254 -8.53 -7.43 1.32
CA ILE A 254 -8.04 -7.16 2.67
C ILE A 254 -8.84 -6.03 3.32
N TYR A 255 -9.17 -4.96 2.60
CA TYR A 255 -9.99 -3.86 3.12
C TYR A 255 -11.39 -4.30 3.51
N LEU A 256 -12.01 -5.17 2.72
CA LEU A 256 -13.29 -5.78 3.09
C LEU A 256 -13.14 -6.64 4.35
N GLY A 257 -12.08 -7.45 4.44
CA GLY A 257 -11.79 -8.25 5.64
C GLY A 257 -11.59 -7.38 6.88
N LEU A 258 -10.74 -6.36 6.82
CA LEU A 258 -10.50 -5.43 7.91
C LEU A 258 -11.74 -4.61 8.27
N GLY A 259 -12.52 -4.16 7.29
CA GLY A 259 -13.80 -3.49 7.52
C GLY A 259 -14.80 -4.40 8.23
N THR A 260 -14.85 -5.70 7.88
CA THR A 260 -15.71 -6.64 8.61
C THR A 260 -15.30 -6.80 10.06
N ILE A 261 -14.00 -6.73 10.40
CA ILE A 261 -13.53 -6.74 11.79
C ILE A 261 -14.10 -5.53 12.54
N GLY A 262 -13.99 -4.33 11.98
CA GLY A 262 -14.51 -3.12 12.63
C GLY A 262 -16.02 -3.18 12.87
N ARG A 263 -16.77 -3.84 11.99
CA ARG A 263 -18.23 -4.02 12.15
C ARG A 263 -18.61 -4.92 13.33
N ILE A 264 -17.74 -5.86 13.72
CA ILE A 264 -18.01 -6.85 14.76
C ILE A 264 -17.20 -6.62 16.04
N ILE A 265 -16.47 -5.50 16.13
CA ILE A 265 -15.61 -5.22 17.29
C ILE A 265 -16.47 -4.91 18.54
N PRO A 266 -16.19 -5.51 19.70
CA PRO A 266 -16.87 -5.16 20.93
C PRO A 266 -16.44 -3.77 21.44
N ASN A 267 -17.36 -3.02 22.03
CA ASN A 267 -17.13 -1.67 22.57
C ASN A 267 -16.49 -0.67 21.57
N PRO A 268 -17.14 -0.39 20.43
CA PRO A 268 -16.62 0.53 19.41
C PRO A 268 -16.25 1.92 19.95
N ALA A 269 -16.95 2.41 20.98
CA ALA A 269 -16.71 3.71 21.60
C ALA A 269 -15.36 3.85 22.36
N GLN A 270 -14.57 2.78 22.48
CA GLN A 270 -13.22 2.84 23.05
C GLN A 270 -12.13 2.99 21.98
N TYR A 271 -12.50 3.01 20.69
CA TYR A 271 -11.58 3.03 19.54
C TYR A 271 -11.63 4.36 18.75
N ASP A 272 -12.12 5.43 19.39
CA ASP A 272 -12.07 6.81 18.86
C ASP A 272 -10.65 7.41 18.92
#